data_AF-A0A9Q2P1M7-F1
#
_entry.id   AF-A0A9Q2P1M7-F1
#
_cell.length_a   1.000
_cell.length_b   1.000
_cell.length_c   1.000
_cell.angle_alpha   90.00
_cell.angle_beta   90.00
_cell.angle_gamma   90.00
#
_symmetry.space_group_name_H-M   'P 1'
#
loop_
_entity.id
_entity.type
_entity.pdbx_description
1 polymer ?
#
loop_
_entity_poly.entity_id
_entity_poly.type
_entity_poly.pdbx_seq_one_letter_code
_entity_poly.pdbx_strand_id
1 'polypeptide(L)'
;MDDEELHRFIARAREAGFTNHRDYHAAFVFGEAELERRDRHDLLRIKGELGKQGSNLNQLTHAVNAGRLTVMSADDMRIIHATLAAVEQASAEIRVLLA
;
A
#
# COMPACT_ATOMS: atom_id res chain seq x y z
N MET A 1 -29.91 -9.39 -2.10
CA MET A 1 -29.23 -10.20 -3.11
C MET A 1 -29.50 -11.63 -2.74
N ASP A 2 -30.29 -12.31 -3.54
CA ASP A 2 -30.46 -13.76 -3.39
C ASP A 2 -29.24 -14.49 -3.99
N ASP A 3 -29.04 -15.76 -3.62
CA ASP A 3 -27.88 -16.54 -4.08
C ASP A 3 -27.87 -16.74 -5.61
N GLU A 4 -29.03 -16.62 -6.24
CA GLU A 4 -29.22 -16.78 -7.68
C GLU A 4 -28.77 -15.51 -8.45
N GLU A 5 -29.08 -14.33 -7.94
CA GLU A 5 -28.59 -13.03 -8.39
C GLU A 5 -27.08 -12.95 -8.27
N LEU A 6 -26.50 -13.43 -7.16
CA LEU A 6 -25.06 -13.49 -6.99
C LEU A 6 -24.40 -14.42 -8.01
N HIS A 7 -24.98 -15.60 -8.25
CA HIS A 7 -24.48 -16.52 -9.28
C HIS A 7 -24.54 -15.92 -10.69
N ARG A 8 -25.66 -15.28 -11.05
CA ARG A 8 -25.81 -14.58 -12.33
C ARG A 8 -24.83 -13.42 -12.46
N PHE A 9 -24.54 -12.72 -11.37
CA PHE A 9 -23.55 -11.64 -11.36
C PHE A 9 -22.11 -12.15 -11.55
N ILE A 10 -21.74 -13.23 -10.88
CA ILE A 10 -20.43 -13.89 -11.06
C ILE A 10 -20.28 -14.42 -12.49
N ALA A 11 -21.33 -14.96 -13.10
CA ALA A 11 -21.31 -15.42 -14.49
C ALA A 11 -21.02 -14.27 -15.46
N ARG A 12 -21.73 -13.13 -15.30
CA ARG A 12 -21.48 -11.92 -16.10
C ARG A 12 -20.06 -11.37 -15.93
N ALA A 13 -19.52 -11.40 -14.71
CA ALA A 13 -18.13 -11.00 -14.46
C ALA A 13 -17.15 -11.85 -15.27
N ARG A 14 -17.34 -13.18 -15.29
CA ARG A 14 -16.50 -14.10 -16.06
C ARG A 14 -16.63 -13.90 -17.57
N GLU A 15 -17.84 -13.70 -18.07
CA GLU A 15 -18.09 -13.40 -19.50
C GLU A 15 -17.40 -12.10 -19.93
N ALA A 16 -17.36 -11.10 -19.04
CA ALA A 16 -16.63 -9.85 -19.23
C ALA A 16 -15.10 -9.98 -19.04
N GLY A 17 -14.57 -11.18 -18.77
CA GLY A 17 -13.14 -11.44 -18.61
C GLY A 17 -12.59 -11.20 -17.21
N PHE A 18 -13.42 -10.90 -16.22
CA PHE A 18 -12.99 -10.69 -14.84
C PHE A 18 -12.94 -12.00 -14.06
N THR A 19 -11.80 -12.27 -13.43
CA THR A 19 -11.58 -13.44 -12.55
C THR A 19 -12.28 -13.29 -11.20
N ASN A 20 -12.52 -12.05 -10.77
CA ASN A 20 -13.14 -11.68 -9.50
C ASN A 20 -14.34 -10.74 -9.73
N HIS A 21 -15.51 -11.17 -9.25
CA HIS A 21 -16.76 -10.42 -9.40
C HIS A 21 -16.76 -9.06 -8.69
N ARG A 22 -15.92 -8.86 -7.67
CA ARG A 22 -15.77 -7.56 -7.00
C ARG A 22 -15.09 -6.54 -7.88
N ASP A 23 -14.11 -6.96 -8.68
CA ASP A 23 -13.40 -6.09 -9.63
C ASP A 23 -14.31 -5.71 -10.79
N TYR A 24 -15.12 -6.68 -11.25
CA TYR A 24 -16.21 -6.41 -12.20
C TYR A 24 -17.24 -5.40 -11.66
N HIS A 25 -17.65 -5.53 -10.39
CA HIS A 25 -18.55 -4.56 -9.77
C HIS A 25 -17.92 -3.17 -9.68
N ALA A 26 -16.65 -3.10 -9.29
CA ALA A 26 -15.93 -1.84 -9.19
C ALA A 26 -15.79 -1.17 -10.58
N ALA A 27 -15.48 -1.95 -11.63
CA ALA A 27 -15.38 -1.45 -13.00
C ALA A 27 -16.76 -1.02 -13.54
N PHE A 28 -17.82 -1.75 -13.21
CA PHE A 28 -19.18 -1.40 -13.57
C PHE A 28 -19.65 -0.09 -12.92
N VAL A 29 -19.27 0.16 -11.66
CA VAL A 29 -19.69 1.36 -10.91
C VAL A 29 -18.83 2.57 -11.23
N PHE A 30 -17.52 2.40 -11.36
CA PHE A 30 -16.57 3.52 -11.48
C PHE A 30 -16.00 3.70 -12.89
N GLY A 31 -16.06 2.69 -13.75
CA GLY A 31 -15.35 2.63 -15.03
C GLY A 31 -13.87 2.24 -14.86
N GLU A 32 -13.30 1.57 -15.86
CA GLU A 32 -11.91 1.05 -15.82
C GLU A 32 -10.86 2.15 -15.60
N ALA A 33 -11.02 3.31 -16.25
CA ALA A 33 -10.10 4.43 -16.13
C ALA A 33 -10.02 5.01 -14.70
N GLU A 34 -11.12 4.94 -13.94
CA GLU A 34 -11.18 5.44 -12.58
C GLU A 34 -10.56 4.46 -11.57
N LEU A 35 -10.63 3.15 -11.85
CA LEU A 35 -9.91 2.13 -11.09
C LEU A 35 -8.40 2.27 -11.26
N GLU A 36 -7.92 2.38 -12.51
CA GLU A 36 -6.48 2.61 -12.77
C GLU A 36 -5.95 3.88 -12.10
N ARG A 37 -6.78 4.92 -12.04
CA ARG A 37 -6.44 6.18 -11.37
C ARG A 37 -6.30 6.00 -9.86
N ARG A 38 -7.20 5.22 -9.24
CA ARG A 38 -7.17 4.90 -7.82
C ARG A 38 -5.95 4.05 -7.46
N ASP A 39 -5.69 2.98 -8.22
CA ASP A 39 -4.53 2.12 -7.99
C ASP A 39 -3.23 2.90 -8.11
N ARG A 40 -3.13 3.78 -9.11
CA ARG A 40 -1.99 4.69 -9.28
C ARG A 40 -1.83 5.67 -8.11
N HIS A 41 -2.94 6.21 -7.61
CA HIS A 41 -2.92 7.10 -6.45
C HIS A 41 -2.43 6.38 -5.19
N ASP A 42 -2.90 5.15 -4.95
CA ASP A 42 -2.51 4.34 -3.81
C ASP A 42 -1.02 3.96 -3.87
N LEU A 43 -0.51 3.60 -5.06
CA LEU A 43 0.92 3.37 -5.29
C LEU A 43 1.77 4.63 -5.07
N LEU A 44 1.29 5.81 -5.49
CA LEU A 44 1.98 7.07 -5.26
C LEU A 44 2.05 7.42 -3.76
N ARG A 45 0.98 7.15 -3.01
CA ARG A 45 0.95 7.32 -1.56
C ARG A 45 1.99 6.42 -0.88
N ILE A 46 2.02 5.13 -1.24
CA ILE A 46 3.00 4.17 -0.72
C ILE A 46 4.42 4.64 -1.03
N LYS A 47 4.70 5.03 -2.28
CA LYS A 47 6.00 5.53 -2.70
C LYS A 47 6.42 6.77 -1.90
N GLY A 48 5.50 7.70 -1.67
CA GLY A 48 5.77 8.90 -0.88
C GLY A 48 6.16 8.58 0.56
N GLU A 49 5.49 7.62 1.19
CA GLU A 49 5.78 7.22 2.57
C GLU A 49 7.13 6.48 2.68
N LEU A 50 7.43 5.59 1.73
CA LEU A 50 8.75 4.95 1.62
C LEU A 50 9.88 5.97 1.43
N GLY A 51 9.65 7.02 0.64
CA GLY A 51 10.62 8.10 0.44
C GLY A 51 10.95 8.85 1.73
N LYS A 52 9.95 9.15 2.57
CA LYS A 52 10.16 9.81 3.88
C LYS A 52 10.95 8.90 4.82
N GLN A 53 10.60 7.62 4.88
CA GLN A 53 11.31 6.64 5.72
C GLN A 53 12.77 6.48 5.31
N GLY A 54 13.05 6.41 4.00
CA GLY A 54 14.42 6.38 3.48
C GLY A 54 15.22 7.63 3.86
N SER A 55 14.59 8.81 3.85
CA SER A 55 15.22 10.05 4.33
C SER A 55 15.56 9.98 5.82
N ASN A 56 14.64 9.51 6.66
CA ASN A 56 14.86 9.36 8.10
C ASN A 56 16.02 8.37 8.39
N LEU A 57 16.08 7.24 7.68
CA LEU A 57 17.18 6.28 7.81
C LEU A 57 18.53 6.88 7.38
N ASN A 58 18.55 7.68 6.31
CA ASN A 58 19.75 8.38 5.88
C ASN A 58 20.24 9.39 6.95
N GLN A 59 19.32 10.10 7.61
CA GLN A 59 19.68 11.03 8.68
C GLN A 59 20.29 10.32 9.88
N LEU A 60 19.70 9.20 10.32
CA LEU A 60 20.25 8.36 11.38
C LEU A 60 21.62 7.80 11.00
N THR A 61 21.77 7.29 9.77
CA THR A 61 23.05 6.78 9.26
C THR A 61 24.13 7.87 9.26
N HIS A 62 23.79 9.08 8.83
CA HIS A 62 24.70 10.22 8.90
C HIS A 62 25.09 10.62 10.33
N ALA A 63 24.15 10.55 11.28
CA ALA A 63 24.41 10.83 12.68
C ALA A 63 25.32 9.75 13.33
N VAL A 64 25.11 8.48 12.99
CA VAL A 64 25.99 7.35 13.40
C VAL A 64 27.39 7.54 12.82
N ASN A 65 27.50 7.73 11.50
CA ASN A 65 28.79 7.85 10.81
C ASN A 65 29.61 9.06 11.27
N ALA A 66 28.94 10.13 11.72
CA ALA A 66 29.60 11.30 12.27
C ALA A 66 30.04 11.13 13.75
N GLY A 67 29.86 9.94 14.34
CA GLY A 67 30.14 9.69 15.76
C GLY A 67 29.25 10.49 16.72
N ARG A 68 28.13 11.04 16.23
CA ARG A 68 27.20 11.88 17.01
C ARG A 68 26.15 11.07 17.76
N LEU A 69 25.98 9.80 17.41
CA LEU A 69 25.14 8.83 18.13
C LEU A 69 25.99 8.04 19.13
N THR A 70 26.37 8.70 20.24
CA THR A 70 27.03 8.03 21.38
C THR A 70 26.01 7.49 22.39
N VAL A 71 24.81 8.07 22.42
CA VAL A 71 23.61 7.60 23.13
C VAL A 71 22.40 7.92 22.27
N MET A 72 21.56 6.94 21.95
CA MET A 72 20.30 7.19 21.24
C MET A 72 19.34 7.97 22.14
N SER A 73 18.90 9.14 21.68
CA SER A 73 17.86 9.89 22.39
C SER A 73 16.50 9.20 22.25
N ALA A 74 15.54 9.57 23.11
CA ALA A 74 14.17 9.09 23.00
C ALA A 74 13.53 9.44 21.64
N ASP A 75 13.90 10.58 21.06
CA ASP A 75 13.44 10.97 19.73
C ASP A 75 14.06 10.11 18.62
N ASP A 76 15.34 9.74 18.73
CA ASP A 76 15.99 8.84 17.77
C ASP A 76 15.30 7.46 17.79
N MET A 77 15.01 6.92 18.98
CA MET A 77 14.28 5.66 19.14
C MET A 77 12.86 5.76 18.56
N ARG A 78 12.17 6.89 18.79
CA ARG A 78 10.82 7.13 18.23
C ARG A 78 10.85 7.14 16.70
N ILE A 79 11.86 7.78 16.11
CA ILE A 79 12.04 7.80 14.65
C ILE A 79 12.31 6.39 14.13
N ILE A 80 13.18 5.60 14.78
CA ILE A 80 13.44 4.22 14.39
C ILE A 80 12.16 3.37 14.42
N HIS A 81 11.39 3.43 15.51
CA HIS A 81 10.15 2.66 15.63
C HIS A 81 9.09 3.09 14.61
N ALA A 82 8.95 4.40 14.37
CA ALA A 82 8.05 4.91 13.35
C ALA A 82 8.43 4.42 11.95
N THR A 83 9.73 4.41 11.64
CA THR A 83 10.21 3.86 10.37
C THR A 83 9.96 2.36 10.27
N LEU A 84 10.21 1.58 11.32
CA LEU A 84 9.96 0.13 11.33
C LEU A 84 8.48 -0.18 11.05
N ALA A 85 7.56 0.46 11.79
CA ALA A 85 6.13 0.27 11.63
C ALA A 85 5.65 0.63 10.21
N ALA A 86 6.22 1.69 9.64
CA ALA A 86 5.80 2.16 8.33
C ALA A 86 6.39 1.29 7.18
N VAL A 87 7.54 0.64 7.37
CA VAL A 87 8.05 -0.41 6.48
C VAL A 87 7.18 -1.67 6.54
N GLU A 88 6.77 -2.08 7.74
CA GLU A 88 5.88 -3.23 7.94
C GLU A 88 4.52 -3.00 7.27
N GLN A 89 3.95 -1.80 7.44
CA GLN A 89 2.70 -1.42 6.77
C GLN A 89 2.83 -1.45 5.25
N ALA A 90 3.87 -0.82 4.68
CA ALA A 90 4.10 -0.84 3.24
C ALA A 90 4.30 -2.28 2.71
N SER A 91 5.00 -3.13 3.47
CA SER A 91 5.18 -4.55 3.12
C SER A 91 3.87 -5.32 3.12
N ALA A 92 2.98 -5.05 4.07
CA ALA A 92 1.65 -5.64 4.12
C ALA A 92 0.77 -5.19 2.94
N GLU A 93 0.77 -3.88 2.64
CA GLU A 93 0.03 -3.32 1.50
C GLU A 93 0.52 -3.91 0.16
N ILE A 94 1.84 -4.06 -0.03
CA ILE A 94 2.42 -4.69 -1.22
C ILE A 94 2.03 -6.18 -1.32
N ARG A 95 2.04 -6.94 -0.21
CA ARG A 95 1.63 -8.36 -0.23
C ARG A 95 0.17 -8.53 -0.63
N VAL A 96 -0.72 -7.63 -0.19
CA VAL A 96 -2.13 -7.65 -0.59
C VAL A 96 -2.29 -7.37 -2.08
N LEU A 97 -1.48 -6.48 -2.65
CA LEU A 97 -1.53 -6.15 -4.08
C LEU A 97 -0.94 -7.26 -4.98
N LEU A 98 -0.09 -8.14 -4.46
CA LEU A 98 0.57 -9.21 -5.22
C LEU A 98 -0.09 -10.60 -5.06
N ALA A 99 -1.11 -10.74 -4.21
CA ALA A 99 -1.82 -12.00 -3.93
C ALA A 99 -3.14 -12.09 -4.69
#